data_AF-A0A367JB81-F1
#
_entry.id   AF-A0A367JB81-F1
#
_cell.length_a   1.000
_cell.length_b   1.000
_cell.length_c   1.000
_cell.angle_alpha   90.00
_cell.angle_beta   90.00
_cell.angle_gamma   90.00
#
_symmetry.space_group_name_H-M   'P 1'
#
loop_
_entity.id
_entity.type
_entity.pdbx_description
1 polymer ?
#
loop_
_entity_poly.entity_id
_entity_poly.type
_entity_poly.pdbx_seq_one_letter_code
_entity_poly.pdbx_strand_id
1 'polypeptide(L)'
;DDFNRGYDPFRLVPTSHYNDILLPPFEVEILVMDFHAHLAHTEIIGLLGGNFIKRSGTKVLQIKSVFPCKSTSTGIQCEMDPASEMRAREVFAEQGYNVVGWYHSHPTFEPHPSIRDIENQTSYQTLFREDSTGDEPFVGVIVTPYNAEAQSEHSQFQYLHISKEWDDSHSYRVPYACKRKVEQCEQVSSSVISQLEGLIQEYKDYEHKVNMTKYFGPVSRLDKLLDSLRSHLFMKEEQEKVFLNHENETSIIND
;
A
#
# COMPACT_ATOMS: atom_id res chain seq x y z
N ASP A 1 33.31 -4.21 2.31
CA ASP A 1 33.35 -5.68 2.42
C ASP A 1 31.98 -6.26 2.74
N ASP A 2 31.12 -6.35 1.73
CA ASP A 2 29.75 -6.93 1.83
C ASP A 2 29.65 -8.34 1.22
N PHE A 3 30.76 -8.91 0.75
CA PHE A 3 30.79 -10.17 0.00
C PHE A 3 30.58 -11.44 0.84
N ASN A 4 30.20 -11.34 2.12
CA ASN A 4 30.07 -12.51 2.99
C ASN A 4 28.81 -12.52 3.88
N ARG A 5 27.79 -11.72 3.56
CA ARG A 5 26.45 -11.94 4.13
C ARG A 5 25.75 -12.98 3.26
N GLY A 6 25.45 -14.14 3.84
CA GLY A 6 24.63 -15.17 3.19
C GLY A 6 23.26 -14.63 2.76
N TYR A 7 22.51 -15.43 2.01
CA TYR A 7 21.15 -15.09 1.57
C TYR A 7 20.27 -14.67 2.76
N ASP A 8 19.85 -13.41 2.76
CA ASP A 8 18.95 -12.83 3.76
C ASP A 8 17.68 -12.32 3.05
N PRO A 9 16.57 -13.05 3.12
CA PRO A 9 15.33 -12.68 2.42
C PRO A 9 14.73 -11.36 2.93
N PHE A 10 15.14 -10.88 4.11
CA PHE A 10 14.59 -9.65 4.71
C PHE A 10 15.44 -8.41 4.43
N ARG A 11 16.54 -8.57 3.69
CA ARG A 11 17.39 -7.44 3.29
C ARG A 11 16.62 -6.50 2.35
N LEU A 12 16.52 -5.23 2.74
CA LEU A 12 15.91 -4.18 1.93
C LEU A 12 16.79 -3.84 0.71
N VAL A 13 16.15 -3.61 -0.43
CA VAL A 13 16.78 -3.31 -1.72
C VAL A 13 16.24 -1.98 -2.24
N PRO A 14 17.09 -0.97 -2.47
CA PRO A 14 16.65 0.29 -3.08
C PRO A 14 16.04 0.06 -4.47
N THR A 15 14.98 0.81 -4.80
CA THR A 15 14.33 0.71 -6.10
C THR A 15 15.03 1.57 -7.17
N SER A 16 15.11 1.07 -8.39
CA SER A 16 15.47 1.88 -9.57
C SER A 16 14.30 2.74 -10.03
N HIS A 17 14.54 3.83 -10.78
CA HIS A 17 13.47 4.70 -11.26
C HIS A 17 13.23 4.56 -12.77
N TYR A 18 11.96 4.59 -13.18
CA TYR A 18 11.58 4.72 -14.59
C TYR A 18 11.97 6.10 -15.18
N ASN A 19 12.39 6.13 -16.44
CA ASN A 19 12.76 7.35 -17.17
C ASN A 19 11.62 7.83 -18.11
N ASP A 20 11.82 8.94 -18.81
CA ASP A 20 10.80 9.57 -19.67
C ASP A 20 10.42 8.73 -20.92
N ILE A 21 11.07 7.57 -21.12
CA ILE A 21 10.86 6.66 -22.24
C ILE A 21 10.02 5.44 -21.80
N LEU A 22 10.10 5.01 -20.54
CA LEU A 22 9.20 4.01 -19.92
C LEU A 22 8.32 4.70 -18.88
N LEU A 23 7.09 5.05 -19.25
CA LEU A 23 6.15 5.67 -18.31
C LEU A 23 5.38 4.60 -17.52
N PRO A 24 5.45 4.60 -16.18
CA PRO A 24 4.67 3.70 -15.35
C PRO A 24 3.22 4.20 -15.27
N PRO A 25 2.20 3.35 -15.47
CA PRO A 25 0.88 3.88 -15.71
C PRO A 25 -0.13 3.44 -14.65
N PHE A 26 -0.14 4.10 -13.50
CA PHE A 26 -0.99 3.71 -12.38
C PHE A 26 -1.87 4.86 -11.88
N GLU A 27 -3.16 4.56 -11.67
CA GLU A 27 -4.10 5.37 -10.90
C GLU A 27 -4.39 4.62 -9.60
N VAL A 28 -4.29 5.27 -8.44
CA VAL A 28 -4.38 4.59 -7.15
C VAL A 28 -5.30 5.31 -6.19
N GLU A 29 -6.23 4.56 -5.58
CA GLU A 29 -6.99 4.98 -4.42
C GLU A 29 -6.17 4.70 -3.14
N ILE A 30 -5.69 5.75 -2.49
CA ILE A 30 -4.60 5.68 -1.49
C ILE A 30 -5.13 5.68 -0.04
N LEU A 31 -6.33 6.22 0.19
CA LEU A 31 -6.86 6.52 1.52
C LEU A 31 -6.95 5.31 2.44
N VAL A 32 -7.54 4.21 1.97
CA VAL A 32 -7.74 3.00 2.78
C VAL A 32 -6.41 2.34 3.12
N MET A 33 -5.46 2.31 2.18
CA MET A 33 -4.12 1.76 2.43
C MET A 33 -3.36 2.59 3.47
N ASP A 34 -3.41 3.92 3.33
CA ASP A 34 -2.74 4.84 4.24
C ASP A 34 -3.32 4.74 5.66
N PHE A 35 -4.65 4.76 5.76
CA PHE A 35 -5.35 4.60 7.03
C PHE A 35 -4.97 3.28 7.70
N HIS A 36 -5.09 2.16 6.97
CA HIS A 36 -4.77 0.82 7.49
C HIS A 36 -3.34 0.75 8.01
N ALA A 37 -2.37 1.32 7.30
CA ALA A 37 -0.96 1.31 7.71
C ALA A 37 -0.72 2.03 9.05
N HIS A 38 -1.50 3.07 9.37
CA HIS A 38 -1.36 3.81 10.64
C HIS A 38 -1.93 3.06 11.86
N LEU A 39 -2.71 1.99 11.68
CA LEU A 39 -3.43 1.35 12.80
C LEU A 39 -2.58 0.38 13.62
N ALA A 40 -1.47 -0.13 13.08
CA ALA A 40 -0.69 -1.21 13.69
C ALA A 40 0.81 -0.92 13.74
N HIS A 41 1.45 -1.39 14.82
CA HIS A 41 2.91 -1.43 14.95
C HIS A 41 3.54 -2.62 14.21
N THR A 42 2.73 -3.60 13.83
CA THR A 42 3.09 -4.73 12.97
C THR A 42 2.80 -4.40 11.50
N GLU A 43 3.42 -5.15 10.60
CA GLU A 43 3.11 -5.08 9.18
C GLU A 43 1.66 -5.50 8.95
N ILE A 44 0.92 -4.69 8.18
CA ILE A 44 -0.41 -5.04 7.68
C ILE A 44 -0.32 -5.48 6.22
N ILE A 45 -1.37 -6.09 5.68
CA ILE A 45 -1.41 -6.45 4.26
C ILE A 45 -2.82 -6.29 3.69
N GLY A 46 -2.93 -6.12 2.38
CA GLY A 46 -4.20 -6.16 1.68
C GLY A 46 -4.05 -6.31 0.18
N LEU A 47 -5.18 -6.41 -0.51
CA LEU A 47 -5.24 -6.56 -1.95
C LEU A 47 -5.78 -5.32 -2.64
N LEU A 48 -5.40 -5.17 -3.90
CA LEU A 48 -5.77 -4.06 -4.77
C LEU A 48 -6.63 -4.59 -5.92
N GLY A 49 -7.80 -4.00 -6.08
CA GLY A 49 -8.77 -4.30 -7.11
C GLY A 49 -8.77 -3.23 -8.20
N GLY A 50 -8.83 -3.65 -9.47
CA GLY A 50 -8.97 -2.72 -10.58
C GLY A 50 -8.83 -3.38 -11.94
N ASN A 51 -8.34 -2.61 -12.92
CA ASN A 51 -8.35 -3.01 -14.33
C ASN A 51 -7.09 -2.57 -15.06
N PHE A 52 -6.58 -3.44 -15.92
CA PHE A 52 -5.53 -3.09 -16.86
C PHE A 52 -6.11 -2.65 -18.20
N ILE A 53 -5.95 -1.37 -18.52
CA ILE A 53 -6.51 -0.72 -19.70
C ILE A 53 -5.39 -0.48 -20.72
N LYS A 54 -5.58 -0.98 -21.94
CA LYS A 54 -4.71 -0.69 -23.09
C LYS A 54 -5.46 0.21 -24.06
N ARG A 55 -5.03 1.47 -24.22
CA ARG A 55 -5.63 2.41 -25.17
C ARG A 55 -4.56 3.13 -25.97
N SER A 56 -4.62 3.00 -27.29
CA SER A 56 -3.82 3.78 -28.26
C SER A 56 -2.32 3.83 -27.96
N GLY A 57 -1.73 2.70 -27.56
CA GLY A 57 -0.29 2.60 -27.23
C GLY A 57 0.06 2.90 -25.76
N THR A 58 -0.89 3.41 -24.98
CA THR A 58 -0.75 3.58 -23.53
C THR A 58 -1.35 2.36 -22.82
N LYS A 59 -0.58 1.76 -21.92
CA LYS A 59 -1.05 0.75 -20.98
C LYS A 59 -1.28 1.47 -19.66
N VAL A 60 -2.34 1.20 -18.91
CA VAL A 60 -2.66 1.80 -17.60
C VAL A 60 -3.27 0.75 -16.69
N LEU A 61 -2.64 0.50 -15.54
CA LEU A 61 -3.20 -0.31 -14.47
C LEU A 61 -3.91 0.61 -13.48
N GLN A 62 -5.22 0.62 -13.55
CA GLN A 62 -6.06 1.37 -12.62
C GLN A 62 -6.32 0.54 -11.38
N ILE A 63 -6.13 1.13 -10.20
CA ILE A 63 -6.54 0.60 -8.91
C ILE A 63 -7.74 1.43 -8.46
N LYS A 64 -8.90 0.78 -8.35
CA LYS A 64 -10.21 1.40 -8.08
C LYS A 64 -10.89 0.85 -6.83
N SER A 65 -10.26 -0.10 -6.15
CA SER A 65 -10.77 -0.73 -4.94
C SER A 65 -9.59 -1.22 -4.11
N VAL A 66 -9.68 -1.09 -2.81
CA VAL A 66 -8.68 -1.58 -1.84
C VAL A 66 -9.41 -2.47 -0.84
N PHE A 67 -8.82 -3.62 -0.52
CA PHE A 67 -9.36 -4.51 0.49
C PHE A 67 -8.29 -4.82 1.54
N PRO A 68 -8.39 -4.23 2.75
CA PRO A 68 -7.57 -4.61 3.89
C PRO A 68 -7.75 -6.09 4.20
N CYS A 69 -6.66 -6.85 4.25
CA CYS A 69 -6.72 -8.26 4.57
C CYS A 69 -6.27 -8.53 6.00
N LYS A 70 -6.88 -9.54 6.61
CA LYS A 70 -6.33 -10.12 7.84
C LYS A 70 -4.99 -10.76 7.54
N SER A 71 -4.06 -10.66 8.48
CA SER A 71 -2.76 -11.30 8.39
C SER A 71 -2.35 -11.92 9.71
N THR A 72 -1.47 -12.91 9.59
CA THR A 72 -0.68 -13.37 10.73
C THR A 72 0.71 -12.74 10.59
N SER A 73 1.02 -11.78 11.46
CA SER A 73 2.35 -11.17 11.51
C SER A 73 3.20 -11.89 12.54
N THR A 74 4.30 -12.49 12.12
CA THR A 74 5.27 -13.18 12.99
C THR A 74 6.51 -12.34 13.24
N GLY A 75 6.39 -11.01 13.39
CA GLY A 75 7.50 -10.07 13.63
C GLY A 75 8.59 -9.99 12.53
N ILE A 76 8.64 -10.98 11.64
CA ILE A 76 9.58 -11.17 10.54
C ILE A 76 8.80 -11.33 9.21
N GLN A 77 7.56 -11.81 9.28
CA GLN A 77 6.76 -12.14 8.11
C GLN A 77 5.31 -11.73 8.30
N CYS A 78 4.71 -11.10 7.30
CA CYS A 78 3.28 -10.84 7.20
C CYS A 78 2.67 -11.76 6.15
N GLU A 79 1.86 -12.73 6.57
CA GLU A 79 1.16 -13.65 5.66
C GLU A 79 -0.33 -13.36 5.65
N MET A 80 -0.88 -13.21 4.45
CA MET A 80 -2.30 -12.93 4.22
C MET A 80 -3.15 -14.15 4.60
N ASP A 81 -4.23 -13.91 5.34
CA ASP A 81 -5.22 -14.95 5.64
C ASP A 81 -5.96 -15.39 4.36
N PRO A 82 -5.99 -16.71 4.04
CA PRO A 82 -6.62 -17.20 2.81
C PRO A 82 -8.12 -16.88 2.71
N ALA A 83 -8.84 -16.85 3.84
CA ALA A 83 -10.25 -16.51 3.83
C ALA A 83 -10.46 -15.01 3.53
N SER A 84 -9.57 -14.15 4.01
CA SER A 84 -9.55 -12.74 3.66
C SER A 84 -9.20 -12.51 2.19
N GLU A 85 -8.25 -13.28 1.64
CA GLU A 85 -7.91 -13.24 0.20
C GLU A 85 -9.12 -13.61 -0.67
N MET A 86 -9.84 -14.67 -0.31
CA MET A 86 -11.05 -15.10 -1.00
C MET A 86 -12.13 -14.03 -0.98
N ARG A 87 -12.40 -13.42 0.19
CA ARG A 87 -13.36 -12.31 0.31
C ARG A 87 -12.99 -11.09 -0.52
N ALA A 88 -11.71 -10.73 -0.56
CA ALA A 88 -11.25 -9.62 -1.40
C ALA A 88 -11.56 -9.87 -2.88
N ARG A 89 -11.30 -11.10 -3.36
CA ARG A 89 -11.61 -11.50 -4.75
C ARG A 89 -13.10 -11.43 -5.05
N GLU A 90 -13.96 -11.86 -4.13
CA GLU A 90 -15.42 -11.75 -4.26
C GLU A 90 -15.87 -10.30 -4.36
N VAL A 91 -15.40 -9.44 -3.44
CA VAL A 91 -15.73 -8.00 -3.45
C VAL A 91 -15.27 -7.30 -4.74
N PHE A 92 -14.07 -7.62 -5.23
CA PHE A 92 -13.61 -7.07 -6.50
C PHE A 92 -14.44 -7.57 -7.67
N ALA A 93 -14.78 -8.86 -7.70
CA ALA A 93 -15.61 -9.43 -8.77
C ALA A 93 -17.01 -8.80 -8.82
N GLU A 94 -17.64 -8.55 -7.67
CA GLU A 94 -18.93 -7.85 -7.58
C GLU A 94 -18.88 -6.42 -8.15
N GLN A 95 -17.72 -5.77 -8.08
CA GLN A 95 -17.46 -4.44 -8.64
C GLN A 95 -17.00 -4.48 -10.10
N GLY A 96 -16.82 -5.67 -10.69
CA GLY A 96 -16.29 -5.85 -12.04
C GLY A 96 -14.78 -5.59 -12.14
N TYR A 97 -14.05 -5.81 -11.04
CA TYR A 97 -12.61 -5.60 -10.93
C TYR A 97 -11.85 -6.93 -10.79
N ASN A 98 -10.60 -6.91 -11.23
CA ASN A 98 -9.65 -8.00 -11.03
C ASN A 98 -8.70 -7.66 -9.88
N VAL A 99 -8.07 -8.67 -9.28
CA VAL A 99 -6.90 -8.44 -8.41
C VAL A 99 -5.76 -7.96 -9.29
N VAL A 100 -5.25 -6.76 -9.00
CA VAL A 100 -4.19 -6.08 -9.76
C VAL A 100 -2.96 -5.75 -8.92
N GLY A 101 -2.98 -6.09 -7.64
CA GLY A 101 -1.85 -5.82 -6.76
C GLY A 101 -2.08 -6.23 -5.31
N TRP A 102 -1.04 -6.01 -4.52
CA TRP A 102 -1.08 -6.09 -3.06
C TRP A 102 -0.48 -4.82 -2.46
N TYR A 103 -0.75 -4.58 -1.18
CA TYR A 103 -0.01 -3.62 -0.37
C TYR A 103 0.34 -4.21 0.99
N HIS A 104 1.47 -3.80 1.56
CA HIS A 104 1.81 -4.02 2.96
C HIS A 104 2.45 -2.78 3.58
N SER A 105 2.61 -2.75 4.90
CA SER A 105 3.26 -1.63 5.58
C SER A 105 4.66 -1.98 6.07
N HIS A 106 5.58 -1.01 5.99
CA HIS A 106 6.79 -0.97 6.79
C HIS A 106 6.58 0.09 7.87
N PRO A 107 6.07 -0.25 9.06
CA PRO A 107 5.49 0.74 9.97
C PRO A 107 6.44 1.87 10.34
N THR A 108 7.74 1.57 10.51
CA THR A 108 8.72 2.50 11.09
C THR A 108 10.00 2.70 10.28
N PHE A 109 10.09 2.12 9.08
CA PHE A 109 11.32 2.16 8.27
C PHE A 109 10.99 2.31 6.78
N GLU A 110 12.00 2.70 5.99
CA GLU A 110 11.84 3.05 4.58
C GLU A 110 11.05 2.00 3.78
N PRO A 111 10.18 2.43 2.83
CA PRO A 111 9.35 1.53 2.04
C PRO A 111 10.14 0.83 0.91
N HIS A 112 11.42 0.50 1.13
CA HIS A 112 12.20 -0.28 0.19
C HIS A 112 11.80 -1.76 0.28
N PRO A 113 11.59 -2.48 -0.83
CA PRO A 113 11.24 -3.89 -0.79
C PRO A 113 12.36 -4.74 -0.20
N SER A 114 12.01 -5.74 0.60
CA SER A 114 12.92 -6.84 0.94
C SER A 114 13.13 -7.78 -0.25
N ILE A 115 14.13 -8.66 -0.19
CA ILE A 115 14.30 -9.72 -1.20
C ILE A 115 13.04 -10.60 -1.27
N ARG A 116 12.42 -10.93 -0.13
CA ARG A 116 11.17 -11.68 -0.10
C ARG A 116 10.05 -10.95 -0.83
N ASP A 117 9.95 -9.64 -0.68
CA ASP A 117 8.95 -8.83 -1.40
C ASP A 117 9.18 -8.90 -2.91
N ILE A 118 10.44 -8.86 -3.34
CA ILE A 118 10.83 -9.00 -4.75
C ILE A 118 10.43 -10.39 -5.28
N GLU A 119 10.69 -11.46 -4.53
CA GLU A 119 10.33 -12.84 -4.91
C GLU A 119 8.81 -13.03 -5.00
N ASN A 120 8.08 -12.53 -3.99
CA ASN A 120 6.62 -12.57 -3.95
C ASN A 120 6.03 -11.77 -5.13
N GLN A 121 6.51 -10.55 -5.34
CA GLN A 121 6.04 -9.70 -6.44
C GLN A 121 6.35 -10.30 -7.81
N THR A 122 7.53 -10.91 -7.98
CA THR A 122 7.89 -11.64 -9.21
C THR A 122 6.93 -12.80 -9.48
N SER A 123 6.57 -13.54 -8.43
CA SER A 123 5.65 -14.67 -8.53
C SER A 123 4.25 -14.20 -8.93
N TYR A 124 3.74 -13.13 -8.32
CA TYR A 124 2.45 -12.54 -8.69
C TYR A 124 2.45 -11.97 -10.11
N GLN A 125 3.48 -11.21 -10.49
CA GLN A 125 3.61 -10.71 -11.86
C GLN A 125 3.58 -11.83 -12.89
N THR A 126 4.24 -12.94 -12.60
CA THR A 126 4.23 -14.13 -13.48
C THR A 126 2.85 -14.78 -13.53
N LEU A 127 2.17 -14.89 -12.39
CA LEU A 127 0.83 -15.49 -12.28
C LEU A 127 -0.22 -14.70 -13.07
N PHE A 128 -0.16 -13.36 -13.00
CA PHE A 128 -1.10 -12.46 -13.66
C PHE A 128 -0.64 -12.01 -15.04
N ARG A 129 0.35 -12.70 -15.62
CA ARG A 129 0.87 -12.37 -16.96
C ARG A 129 -0.18 -12.63 -18.03
N GLU A 130 -0.38 -11.68 -18.92
CA GLU A 130 -1.17 -11.88 -20.13
C GLU A 130 -0.37 -12.64 -21.19
N ASP A 131 -0.76 -13.88 -21.51
CA ASP A 131 -0.02 -14.74 -22.44
C ASP A 131 0.13 -14.15 -23.86
N SER A 132 -0.87 -13.39 -24.32
CA SER A 132 -0.88 -12.84 -25.69
C SER A 132 0.10 -11.69 -25.89
N THR A 133 0.39 -10.91 -24.84
CA THR A 133 1.27 -9.72 -24.93
C THR A 133 2.52 -9.83 -24.07
N GLY A 134 2.57 -10.77 -23.13
CA GLY A 134 3.63 -10.90 -22.13
C GLY A 134 3.67 -9.79 -21.09
N ASP A 135 2.57 -9.03 -20.96
CA ASP A 135 2.42 -7.97 -19.95
C ASP A 135 2.18 -8.59 -18.58
N GLU A 136 2.78 -8.01 -17.54
CA GLU A 136 2.64 -8.44 -16.14
C GLU A 136 1.99 -7.31 -15.32
N PRO A 137 0.68 -7.03 -15.52
CA PRO A 137 -0.01 -5.87 -14.96
C PRO A 137 -0.37 -6.06 -13.48
N PHE A 138 0.65 -6.19 -12.64
CA PHE A 138 0.52 -6.42 -11.22
C PHE A 138 1.49 -5.53 -10.45
N VAL A 139 1.01 -4.84 -9.41
CA VAL A 139 1.79 -3.86 -8.64
C VAL A 139 1.85 -4.23 -7.16
N GLY A 140 3.03 -4.09 -6.56
CA GLY A 140 3.19 -4.13 -5.10
C GLY A 140 3.23 -2.70 -4.54
N VAL A 141 2.70 -2.47 -3.36
CA VAL A 141 2.76 -1.15 -2.70
C VAL A 141 3.24 -1.31 -1.27
N ILE A 142 4.29 -0.58 -0.90
CA ILE A 142 4.80 -0.55 0.48
C ILE A 142 4.51 0.82 1.07
N VAL A 143 3.86 0.84 2.23
CA VAL A 143 3.43 2.06 2.93
C VAL A 143 4.20 2.21 4.24
N THR A 144 4.83 3.36 4.43
CA THR A 144 5.58 3.68 5.65
C THR A 144 4.96 4.91 6.32
N PRO A 145 4.18 4.73 7.41
CA PRO A 145 3.57 5.83 8.12
C PRO A 145 4.52 6.51 9.11
N TYR A 146 5.41 5.79 9.81
CA TYR A 146 6.16 6.32 10.96
C TYR A 146 7.68 6.19 10.84
N ASN A 147 8.26 6.63 9.72
CA ASN A 147 9.72 6.69 9.57
C ASN A 147 10.30 7.95 10.21
N ALA A 148 10.97 7.77 11.35
CA ALA A 148 11.56 8.87 12.12
C ALA A 148 12.75 9.54 11.40
N GLU A 149 13.41 8.84 10.47
CA GLU A 149 14.58 9.37 9.74
C GLU A 149 14.18 10.33 8.62
N ALA A 150 13.04 10.10 7.98
CA ALA A 150 12.56 10.92 6.86
C ALA A 150 12.01 12.30 7.27
N GLN A 151 11.74 12.52 8.57
CA GLN A 151 11.12 13.75 9.11
C GLN A 151 9.89 14.24 8.29
N SER A 152 9.13 13.31 7.72
CA SER A 152 7.95 13.61 6.90
C SER A 152 6.68 13.58 7.75
N GLU A 153 5.81 14.56 7.53
CA GLU A 153 4.47 14.60 8.13
C GLU A 153 3.51 13.63 7.42
N HIS A 154 3.80 13.22 6.18
CA HIS A 154 2.98 12.29 5.39
C HIS A 154 3.59 10.89 5.32
N SER A 155 2.76 9.88 5.08
CA SER A 155 3.22 8.52 4.76
C SER A 155 4.06 8.49 3.48
N GLN A 156 5.09 7.66 3.49
CA GLN A 156 5.89 7.36 2.31
C GLN A 156 5.28 6.14 1.59
N PHE A 157 5.26 6.19 0.26
CA PHE A 157 4.72 5.12 -0.57
C PHE A 157 5.75 4.68 -1.59
N GLN A 158 5.99 3.38 -1.69
CA GLN A 158 6.76 2.77 -2.76
C GLN A 158 5.86 1.89 -3.61
N TYR A 159 5.69 2.26 -4.88
CA TYR A 159 5.00 1.43 -5.87
C TYR A 159 6.04 0.59 -6.60
N LEU A 160 5.86 -0.72 -6.58
CA LEU A 160 6.84 -1.70 -6.97
C LEU A 160 6.40 -2.47 -8.21
N HIS A 161 7.28 -2.51 -9.21
CA HIS A 161 7.22 -3.45 -10.30
C HIS A 161 8.60 -4.07 -10.51
N ILE A 162 8.67 -5.39 -10.68
CA ILE A 162 9.94 -6.11 -10.83
C ILE A 162 10.24 -6.31 -12.31
N SER A 163 11.44 -5.91 -12.74
CA SER A 163 11.85 -6.09 -14.14
C SER A 163 12.16 -7.55 -14.45
N LYS A 164 12.42 -7.83 -15.73
CA LYS A 164 12.93 -9.14 -16.17
C LYS A 164 14.45 -9.27 -15.99
N GLU A 165 15.13 -8.19 -15.64
CA GLU A 165 16.58 -8.12 -15.47
C GLU A 165 16.96 -8.61 -14.08
N TRP A 166 18.05 -9.37 -14.02
CA TRP A 166 18.66 -9.79 -12.77
C TRP A 166 19.70 -8.77 -12.32
N ASP A 167 19.88 -8.64 -11.01
CA ASP A 167 21.02 -7.91 -10.47
C ASP A 167 22.35 -8.59 -10.85
N ASP A 168 23.47 -7.86 -10.73
CA ASP A 168 24.80 -8.36 -11.11
C ASP A 168 25.15 -9.69 -10.42
N SER A 169 24.70 -9.86 -9.17
CA SER A 169 24.97 -11.07 -8.39
C SER A 169 24.01 -12.24 -8.68
N HIS A 170 23.00 -12.03 -9.54
CA HIS A 170 21.94 -13.00 -9.86
C HIS A 170 21.20 -13.52 -8.61
N SER A 171 21.07 -12.67 -7.59
CA SER A 171 20.36 -12.95 -6.36
C SER A 171 18.88 -12.62 -6.46
N TYR A 172 18.51 -11.56 -7.20
CA TYR A 172 17.12 -11.12 -7.35
C TYR A 172 16.90 -10.36 -8.66
N ARG A 173 15.63 -10.21 -9.06
CA ARG A 173 15.25 -9.36 -10.20
C ARG A 173 15.13 -7.89 -9.78
N VAL A 174 15.56 -6.99 -10.65
CA VAL A 174 15.71 -5.56 -10.30
C VAL A 174 14.33 -4.91 -10.03
N PRO A 175 14.11 -4.36 -8.82
CA PRO A 175 12.87 -3.66 -8.49
C PRO A 175 12.87 -2.22 -9.04
N TYR A 176 11.73 -1.80 -9.61
CA TYR A 176 11.51 -0.45 -10.11
C TYR A 176 10.38 0.27 -9.36
N ALA A 177 10.63 1.54 -9.08
CA ALA A 177 9.70 2.49 -8.51
C ALA A 177 8.78 3.07 -9.57
N CYS A 178 7.51 2.69 -9.53
CA CYS A 178 6.50 3.25 -10.41
C CYS A 178 6.13 4.70 -10.00
N LYS A 179 6.09 5.62 -10.97
CA LYS A 179 5.47 6.95 -10.79
C LYS A 179 3.96 6.75 -10.70
N ARG A 180 3.35 7.32 -9.66
CA ARG A 180 1.89 7.37 -9.53
C ARG A 180 1.32 8.60 -10.23
N LYS A 181 0.10 8.48 -10.75
CA LYS A 181 -0.76 9.62 -11.04
C LYS A 181 -1.93 9.58 -10.07
N VAL A 182 -2.03 10.60 -9.20
CA VAL A 182 -3.17 10.74 -8.29
C VAL A 182 -4.27 11.48 -9.04
N GLU A 183 -5.45 10.88 -9.12
CA GLU A 183 -6.65 11.56 -9.63
C GLU A 183 -7.37 12.26 -8.49
N GLN A 184 -7.85 13.47 -8.75
CA GLN A 184 -8.52 14.30 -7.77
C GLN A 184 -9.90 13.71 -7.46
N CYS A 185 -10.21 13.54 -6.17
CA CYS A 185 -11.53 13.14 -5.72
C CYS A 185 -12.17 14.31 -4.96
N GLU A 186 -13.29 14.82 -5.46
CA GLU A 186 -14.04 15.91 -4.83
C GLU A 186 -14.80 15.44 -3.57
N GLN A 187 -15.01 14.12 -3.43
CA GLN A 187 -15.69 13.51 -2.29
C GLN A 187 -15.21 12.09 -1.99
N VAL A 188 -15.08 11.75 -0.71
CA VAL A 188 -14.89 10.35 -0.26
C VAL A 188 -16.19 9.59 -0.43
N SER A 189 -16.13 8.40 -1.04
CA SER A 189 -17.32 7.56 -1.19
C SER A 189 -17.77 6.99 0.16
N SER A 190 -19.08 6.75 0.32
CA SER A 190 -19.60 6.10 1.53
C SER A 190 -19.01 4.71 1.78
N SER A 191 -18.68 3.99 0.70
CA SER A 191 -17.99 2.69 0.79
C SER A 191 -16.61 2.82 1.45
N VAL A 192 -15.85 3.86 1.11
CA VAL A 192 -14.54 4.11 1.75
C VAL A 192 -14.73 4.43 3.23
N ILE A 193 -15.68 5.31 3.57
CA ILE A 193 -15.97 5.67 4.97
C ILE A 193 -16.31 4.41 5.78
N SER A 194 -17.23 3.57 5.28
CA SER A 194 -17.59 2.32 5.96
C SER A 194 -16.41 1.34 6.09
N GLN A 195 -15.45 1.33 5.16
CA GLN A 195 -14.23 0.56 5.30
C GLN A 195 -13.32 1.09 6.42
N LEU A 196 -13.18 2.42 6.54
CA LEU A 196 -12.39 3.03 7.61
C LEU A 196 -13.02 2.72 8.98
N GLU A 197 -14.33 2.89 9.12
CA GLU A 197 -15.08 2.52 10.34
C GLU A 197 -14.91 1.03 10.69
N GLY A 198 -14.99 0.15 9.68
CA GLY A 198 -14.77 -1.28 9.84
C GLY A 198 -13.37 -1.59 10.36
N LEU A 199 -12.35 -0.90 9.84
CA LEU A 199 -10.97 -1.02 10.30
C LEU A 199 -10.79 -0.53 11.74
N ILE A 200 -11.39 0.60 12.13
CA ILE A 200 -11.35 1.07 13.52
C ILE A 200 -11.88 -0.02 14.47
N GLN A 201 -13.02 -0.60 14.10
CA GLN A 201 -13.65 -1.64 14.91
C GLN A 201 -12.89 -2.98 14.88
N GLU A 202 -12.18 -3.28 13.81
CA GLU A 202 -11.31 -4.47 13.74
C GLU A 202 -10.07 -4.31 14.62
N TYR A 203 -9.47 -3.11 14.62
CA TYR A 203 -8.21 -2.85 15.31
C TYR A 203 -8.36 -2.36 16.76
N LYS A 204 -9.57 -2.05 17.25
CA LYS A 204 -9.76 -1.45 18.58
C LYS A 204 -9.08 -2.21 19.73
N ASP A 205 -9.11 -3.54 19.69
CA ASP A 205 -8.61 -4.46 20.70
C ASP A 205 -7.35 -5.21 20.20
N TYR A 206 -6.78 -4.78 19.06
CA TYR A 206 -5.61 -5.42 18.50
C TYR A 206 -4.39 -5.17 19.39
N GLU A 207 -3.68 -6.25 19.75
CA GLU A 207 -2.57 -6.20 20.72
C GLU A 207 -1.48 -5.20 20.32
N HIS A 208 -1.23 -5.05 19.01
CA HIS A 208 -0.22 -4.15 18.47
C HIS A 208 -0.80 -2.86 17.87
N LYS A 209 -2.02 -2.47 18.27
CA LYS A 209 -2.66 -1.21 17.84
C LYS A 209 -1.77 -0.01 18.16
N VAL A 210 -1.69 0.91 17.21
CA VAL A 210 -1.02 2.19 17.40
C VAL A 210 -1.83 3.06 18.34
N ASN A 211 -1.22 3.51 19.44
CA ASN A 211 -1.84 4.51 20.29
C ASN A 211 -1.78 5.87 19.59
N MET A 212 -2.94 6.38 19.17
CA MET A 212 -3.09 7.59 18.37
C MET A 212 -2.85 8.88 19.16
N THR A 213 -2.92 8.82 20.50
CA THR A 213 -2.63 9.96 21.39
C THR A 213 -1.13 10.19 21.61
N LYS A 214 -0.28 9.19 21.29
CA LYS A 214 1.18 9.35 21.39
C LYS A 214 1.70 10.23 20.27
N TYR A 215 2.81 10.91 20.54
CA TYR A 215 3.45 11.80 19.59
C TYR A 215 4.35 11.06 18.60
N PHE A 216 4.43 11.61 17.39
CA PHE A 216 5.44 11.29 16.38
C PHE A 216 6.07 12.60 15.91
N GLY A 217 7.29 12.89 16.38
CA GLY A 217 7.89 14.20 16.19
C GLY A 217 7.09 15.29 16.91
N PRO A 218 6.71 16.39 16.24
CA PRO A 218 6.00 17.51 16.86
C PRO A 218 4.48 17.31 16.99
N VAL A 219 3.88 16.33 16.31
CA VAL A 219 2.42 16.13 16.22
C VAL A 219 1.99 14.81 16.88
N SER A 220 0.70 14.68 17.20
CA SER A 220 0.15 13.39 17.61
C SER A 220 0.10 12.42 16.41
N ARG A 221 0.10 11.12 16.67
CA ARG A 221 -0.05 10.10 15.62
C ARG A 221 -1.40 10.21 14.91
N LEU A 222 -2.43 10.67 15.62
CA LEU A 222 -3.72 11.01 15.02
C LEU A 222 -3.59 12.18 14.05
N ASP A 223 -3.04 13.31 14.50
CA ASP A 223 -2.87 14.49 13.64
C ASP A 223 -2.08 14.13 12.39
N LYS A 224 -1.02 13.34 12.57
CA LYS A 224 -0.23 12.79 11.46
C LYS A 224 -1.06 11.92 10.50
N LEU A 225 -1.89 11.00 11.02
CA LEU A 225 -2.78 10.20 10.19
C LEU A 225 -3.70 11.12 9.38
N LEU A 226 -4.37 12.07 10.03
CA LEU A 226 -5.29 13.00 9.37
C LEU A 226 -4.56 13.84 8.32
N ASP A 227 -3.36 14.34 8.61
CA ASP A 227 -2.54 15.11 7.67
C ASP A 227 -2.05 14.28 6.49
N SER A 228 -1.74 13.00 6.71
CA SER A 228 -1.41 12.06 5.65
C SER A 228 -2.63 11.83 4.73
N LEU A 229 -3.81 11.55 5.29
CA LEU A 229 -5.05 11.38 4.52
C LEU A 229 -5.43 12.67 3.78
N ARG A 230 -5.30 13.84 4.42
CA ARG A 230 -5.52 15.16 3.79
C ARG A 230 -4.67 15.35 2.55
N SER A 231 -3.43 14.86 2.53
CA SER A 231 -2.57 14.94 1.35
C SER A 231 -3.11 14.15 0.14
N HIS A 232 -4.09 13.27 0.37
CA HIS A 232 -4.78 12.47 -0.64
C HIS A 232 -6.20 12.99 -0.93
N LEU A 233 -6.73 13.91 -0.11
CA LEU A 233 -8.06 14.50 -0.27
C LEU A 233 -7.95 15.89 -0.91
N PHE A 234 -8.75 16.14 -1.94
CA PHE A 234 -8.89 17.46 -2.54
C PHE A 234 -10.37 17.86 -2.48
N MET A 235 -10.85 18.15 -1.27
CA MET A 235 -12.26 18.49 -0.95
C MET A 235 -12.37 19.94 -0.43
N LYS A 236 -13.60 20.49 -0.39
CA LYS A 236 -13.83 21.79 0.25
C LYS A 236 -13.62 21.69 1.77
N GLU A 237 -13.03 22.72 2.38
CA GLU A 237 -12.63 22.76 3.80
C GLU A 237 -13.75 22.36 4.77
N GLU A 238 -15.02 22.65 4.45
CA GLU A 238 -16.18 22.24 5.25
C GLU A 238 -16.45 20.72 5.21
N GLN A 239 -16.29 20.08 4.04
CA GLN A 239 -16.50 18.63 3.89
C GLN A 239 -15.30 17.84 4.43
N GLU A 240 -14.11 18.40 4.30
CA GLU A 240 -12.89 17.89 4.92
C GLU A 240 -13.02 17.88 6.45
N LYS A 241 -13.51 18.98 7.05
CA LYS A 241 -13.78 19.05 8.50
C LYS A 241 -14.83 18.04 8.94
N VAL A 242 -15.89 17.80 8.17
CA VAL A 242 -16.90 16.79 8.51
C VAL A 242 -16.32 15.38 8.47
N PHE A 243 -15.55 15.03 7.44
CA PHE A 243 -14.89 13.73 7.32
C PHE A 243 -13.89 13.51 8.47
N LEU A 244 -13.02 14.48 8.73
CA LEU A 244 -12.00 14.35 9.77
C LEU A 244 -12.56 14.49 11.18
N ASN A 245 -13.64 15.26 11.38
CA ASN A 245 -14.36 15.29 12.66
C ASN A 245 -15.11 13.98 12.91
N HIS A 246 -15.67 13.36 11.87
CA HIS A 246 -16.23 12.01 11.98
C HIS A 246 -15.14 11.03 12.45
N GLU A 247 -13.96 11.04 11.85
CA GLU A 247 -12.84 10.16 12.27
C GLU A 247 -12.26 10.54 13.65
N ASN A 248 -12.27 11.83 14.03
CA ASN A 248 -11.87 12.29 15.36
C ASN A 248 -12.87 11.89 16.46
N GLU A 249 -14.18 11.97 16.19
CA GLU A 249 -15.25 11.65 17.15
C GLU A 249 -15.58 10.15 17.18
N THR A 250 -15.29 9.41 16.11
CA THR A 250 -15.50 7.97 16.02
C THR A 250 -14.32 7.22 16.61
N SER A 251 -14.30 7.04 17.94
CA SER A 251 -13.58 5.96 18.67
C SER A 251 -12.07 5.75 18.45
N ILE A 252 -11.37 6.47 17.55
CA ILE A 252 -9.91 6.34 17.33
C ILE A 252 -9.14 6.78 18.59
N ILE A 253 -9.71 7.72 19.35
CA ILE A 253 -9.10 8.34 20.55
C ILE A 253 -9.60 7.71 21.87
N ASN A 254 -10.81 7.15 21.88
CA ASN A 254 -11.55 6.88 23.12
C ASN A 254 -11.44 5.44 23.66
N ASP A 255 -10.31 4.76 23.44
CA ASP A 255 -9.88 3.57 24.21
C ASP A 255 -8.35 3.37 24.13
#